data_AF-A0A921AWP6-F1
#
_entry.id   AF-A0A921AWP6-F1
#
_cell.length_a   1.000
_cell.length_b   1.000
_cell.length_c   1.000
_cell.angle_alpha   90.00
_cell.angle_beta   90.00
_cell.angle_gamma   90.00
#
_symmetry.space_group_name_H-M   'P 1'
#
loop_
_entity.id
_entity.type
_entity.pdbx_description
1 polymer ?
#
loop_
_entity_poly.entity_id
_entity_poly.type
_entity_poly.pdbx_seq_one_letter_code
_entity_poly.pdbx_strand_id
1 'polypeptide(L)'
;MAKAHVFESWQAGQTYNAGYRLEHEGVVYEVVQEVTAQEHQPPNAEGMLAVYRPLSVDAGTGDEPDGTKESPYTYLHGMDVKNGSYYTFDGKLWLAKADMPACVWDPGTEGLWQWEEVTE
;
A
#
# COMPACT_ATOMS: atom_id res chain seq x y z
N MET A 1 -12.14 -24.05 2.74
CA MET A 1 -10.71 -24.26 3.05
C MET A 1 -10.17 -22.89 3.42
N ALA A 2 -9.49 -22.76 4.58
CA ALA A 2 -8.84 -21.49 4.92
C ALA A 2 -7.75 -21.23 3.87
N LYS A 3 -7.78 -20.06 3.21
CA LYS A 3 -6.63 -19.63 2.40
C LYS A 3 -5.43 -19.52 3.35
N ALA A 4 -4.28 -20.06 2.97
CA ALA A 4 -3.06 -19.82 3.73
C ALA A 4 -2.75 -18.32 3.63
N HIS A 5 -2.71 -17.62 4.76
CA HIS A 5 -2.21 -16.26 4.80
C HIS A 5 -0.68 -16.33 4.72
N VAL A 6 -0.09 -15.64 3.73
CA VAL A 6 1.37 -15.64 3.52
C VAL A 6 2.06 -14.73 4.53
N PHE A 7 1.35 -13.70 5.02
CA PHE A 7 1.79 -12.77 6.03
C PHE A 7 1.04 -13.01 7.35
N GLU A 8 1.73 -12.81 8.47
CA GLU A 8 1.09 -12.86 9.79
C GLU A 8 0.14 -11.67 9.95
N SER A 9 -1.05 -11.92 10.50
CA SER A 9 -1.99 -10.84 10.82
C SER A 9 -1.47 -9.99 11.98
N TRP A 10 -1.59 -8.68 11.85
CA TRP A 10 -1.21 -7.70 12.88
C TRP A 10 -1.84 -8.02 14.24
N GLN A 11 -1.04 -7.93 15.30
CA GLN A 11 -1.47 -8.14 16.69
C GLN A 11 -1.01 -6.97 17.57
N ALA A 12 -1.94 -6.43 18.37
CA ALA A 12 -1.60 -5.47 19.41
C ALA A 12 -0.67 -6.11 20.47
N GLY A 13 0.26 -5.32 21.01
CA GLY A 13 1.24 -5.75 22.00
C GLY A 13 2.48 -6.46 21.43
N GLN A 14 2.47 -6.82 20.14
CA GLN A 14 3.65 -7.37 19.46
C GLN A 14 4.62 -6.26 19.04
N THR A 15 5.92 -6.50 19.20
CA THR A 15 6.96 -5.64 18.63
C THR A 15 7.30 -6.10 17.22
N TYR A 16 7.26 -5.18 16.27
CA TYR A 16 7.65 -5.39 14.88
C TYR A 16 8.87 -4.53 14.55
N ASN A 17 9.85 -5.12 13.87
CA ASN A 17 11.04 -4.40 13.40
C ASN A 17 10.75 -3.68 12.08
N ALA A 18 11.52 -2.63 11.79
CA ALA A 18 11.51 -2.00 10.47
C ALA A 18 11.79 -3.02 9.35
N GLY A 19 11.08 -2.90 8.23
CA GLY A 19 11.08 -3.82 7.09
C GLY A 19 10.22 -5.08 7.26
N TYR A 20 9.63 -5.31 8.45
CA TYR A 20 8.72 -6.44 8.62
C TYR A 20 7.43 -6.23 7.81
N ARG A 21 6.89 -7.29 7.19
CA ARG A 21 5.64 -7.25 6.44
C ARG A 21 4.56 -8.05 7.16
N LEU A 22 3.39 -7.45 7.32
CA LEU A 22 2.25 -8.02 8.03
C LEU A 22 0.94 -7.75 7.30
N GLU A 23 -0.10 -8.49 7.62
CA GLU A 23 -1.44 -8.29 7.07
C GLU A 23 -2.36 -7.63 8.10
N HIS A 24 -3.20 -6.70 7.65
CA HIS A 24 -4.28 -6.15 8.44
C HIS A 24 -5.47 -5.82 7.55
N GLU A 25 -6.63 -6.43 7.84
CA GLU A 25 -7.89 -6.24 7.11
C GLU A 25 -7.78 -6.49 5.60
N GLY A 26 -6.99 -7.48 5.20
CA GLY A 26 -6.76 -7.89 3.82
C GLY A 26 -5.67 -7.09 3.09
N VAL A 27 -5.05 -6.11 3.74
CA VAL A 27 -3.98 -5.29 3.18
C VAL A 27 -2.64 -5.68 3.80
N VAL A 28 -1.61 -5.85 2.98
CA VAL A 28 -0.25 -6.06 3.45
C VAL A 28 0.38 -4.69 3.73
N TYR A 29 1.03 -4.55 4.89
CA TYR A 29 1.77 -3.36 5.27
C TYR A 29 3.23 -3.71 5.51
N GLU A 30 4.13 -2.79 5.14
CA GLU A 30 5.51 -2.79 5.58
C GLU A 30 5.66 -1.88 6.81
N VAL A 31 6.39 -2.37 7.81
CA VAL A 31 6.74 -1.62 9.01
C VAL A 31 7.90 -0.69 8.66
N VAL A 32 7.66 0.61 8.66
CA VAL A 32 8.65 1.64 8.28
C VAL A 32 9.67 1.88 9.39
N GLN A 33 9.24 1.79 10.65
CA GLN A 33 10.08 1.94 11.83
C GLN A 33 9.69 0.92 12.90
N GLU A 34 10.65 0.51 13.74
CA GLU A 34 10.35 -0.40 14.85
C GLU A 34 9.24 0.17 15.74
N VAL A 35 8.29 -0.70 16.12
CA VAL A 35 7.12 -0.32 16.90
C VAL A 35 6.66 -1.47 17.77
N THR A 36 6.25 -1.17 19.00
CA THR A 36 5.36 -2.03 19.78
C THR A 36 3.92 -1.64 19.47
N ALA A 37 3.20 -2.53 18.78
CA ALA A 37 1.85 -2.28 18.28
C ALA A 37 0.89 -1.95 19.44
N GLN A 38 0.08 -0.91 19.26
CA GLN A 38 -0.93 -0.51 20.23
C GLN A 38 -2.32 -0.67 19.62
N GLU A 39 -3.28 -1.17 20.41
CA GLU A 39 -4.64 -1.48 19.93
C GLU A 39 -5.35 -0.28 19.29
N HIS A 40 -5.10 0.93 19.79
CA HIS A 40 -5.69 2.17 19.27
C HIS A 40 -4.89 2.81 18.12
N GLN A 41 -3.82 2.16 17.66
CA GLN A 41 -2.95 2.58 16.55
C GLN A 41 -2.75 1.43 15.54
N PRO A 42 -3.83 0.85 14.99
CA PRO A 42 -3.71 -0.18 13.95
C PRO A 42 -3.11 0.39 12.66
N PRO A 43 -2.64 -0.45 11.73
CA PRO A 43 -1.96 -0.02 10.50
C PRO A 43 -2.73 0.99 9.64
N ASN A 44 -4.07 0.90 9.59
CA ASN A 44 -4.94 1.78 8.81
C ASN A 44 -5.41 3.04 9.59
N ALA A 45 -4.99 3.24 10.83
CA ALA A 45 -5.41 4.40 11.62
C ALA A 45 -4.77 5.71 11.14
N GLU A 46 -5.48 6.82 11.38
CA GLU A 46 -4.98 8.16 11.08
C GLU A 46 -3.63 8.41 11.76
N GLY A 47 -2.67 8.98 11.02
CA GLY A 47 -1.32 9.24 11.51
C GLY A 47 -0.37 8.05 11.51
N MET A 48 -0.84 6.83 11.20
CA MET A 48 -0.01 5.62 11.26
C MET A 48 0.83 5.35 10.01
N LEU A 49 0.69 6.18 8.98
CA LEU A 49 1.50 6.11 7.75
C LEU A 49 3.01 6.33 7.98
N ALA A 50 3.43 6.86 9.13
CA ALA A 50 4.85 6.94 9.48
C ALA A 50 5.42 5.60 9.98
N VAL A 51 4.55 4.67 10.37
CA VAL A 51 4.89 3.38 11.00
C VAL A 51 4.54 2.22 10.09
N TYR A 52 3.40 2.28 9.40
CA TYR A 52 2.90 1.22 8.53
C TYR A 52 2.61 1.78 7.14
N ARG A 53 3.25 1.21 6.12
CA ARG A 53 3.07 1.60 4.72
C ARG A 53 2.30 0.50 3.98
N PRO A 54 1.10 0.75 3.44
CA PRO A 54 0.40 -0.27 2.67
C PRO A 54 1.17 -0.60 1.39
N LEU A 55 1.12 -1.87 1.01
CA LEU A 55 1.77 -2.41 -0.17
C LEU A 55 0.72 -2.99 -1.13
N SER A 56 0.96 -2.81 -2.42
CA SER A 56 0.22 -3.49 -3.48
C SER A 56 0.65 -4.95 -3.58
N VAL A 57 0.37 -5.76 -2.57
CA VAL A 57 0.68 -7.20 -2.52
C VAL A 57 -0.61 -7.96 -2.26
N ASP A 58 -0.84 -9.05 -2.99
CA ASP A 58 -1.95 -9.95 -2.67
C ASP A 58 -1.66 -10.67 -1.34
N ALA A 59 -2.47 -10.42 -0.31
CA ALA A 59 -2.25 -10.99 1.02
C ALA A 59 -2.37 -12.52 1.08
N GLY A 60 -3.06 -13.14 0.12
CA GLY A 60 -3.30 -14.58 0.06
C GLY A 60 -2.25 -15.35 -0.74
N THR A 61 -1.61 -14.72 -1.73
CA THR A 61 -0.57 -15.38 -2.55
C THR A 61 0.82 -14.82 -2.33
N GLY A 62 0.94 -13.58 -1.84
CA GLY A 62 2.20 -12.85 -1.73
C GLY A 62 2.69 -12.27 -3.06
N ASP A 63 1.86 -12.31 -4.11
CA ASP A 63 2.23 -11.78 -5.42
C ASP A 63 2.35 -10.26 -5.36
N GLU A 64 3.47 -9.75 -5.87
CA GLU A 64 3.80 -8.33 -5.95
C GLU A 64 3.95 -7.95 -7.44
N PRO A 65 3.11 -7.04 -7.96
CA PRO A 65 3.26 -6.53 -9.31
C PRO A 65 4.53 -5.66 -9.42
N ASP A 66 4.99 -5.41 -10.64
CA ASP A 66 6.24 -4.68 -10.89
C ASP A 66 6.03 -3.21 -11.26
N GLY A 67 4.77 -2.76 -11.36
CA GLY A 67 4.41 -1.39 -11.69
C GLY A 67 4.54 -1.07 -13.17
N THR A 68 4.68 -2.07 -14.04
CA THR A 68 4.58 -1.90 -15.50
C THR A 68 3.13 -1.72 -15.92
N LYS A 69 2.89 -1.37 -17.19
CA LYS A 69 1.54 -1.23 -17.73
C LYS A 69 0.80 -2.58 -17.73
N GLU A 70 1.54 -3.67 -17.94
CA GLU A 70 1.04 -5.04 -18.01
C GLU A 70 0.83 -5.66 -16.61
N SER A 71 1.59 -5.20 -15.61
CA SER A 71 1.49 -5.62 -14.21
C SER A 71 1.51 -4.39 -13.29
N PRO A 72 0.44 -3.57 -13.32
CA PRO A 72 0.38 -2.34 -12.53
C PRO A 72 0.20 -2.64 -11.05
N TYR A 73 0.67 -1.72 -10.21
CA TYR A 73 0.31 -1.73 -8.79
C TYR A 73 -1.19 -1.47 -8.61
N THR A 74 -1.80 -1.99 -7.55
CA THR A 74 -3.09 -1.49 -7.05
C THR A 74 -2.80 -0.31 -6.15
N TYR A 75 -3.33 0.87 -6.46
CA TYR A 75 -3.16 2.03 -5.59
C TYR A 75 -3.93 1.82 -4.27
N LEU A 76 -3.23 2.01 -3.16
CA LEU A 76 -3.78 2.02 -1.82
C LEU A 76 -3.47 3.36 -1.17
N HIS A 77 -4.47 3.98 -0.53
CA HIS A 77 -4.29 5.26 0.15
C HIS A 77 -3.16 5.16 1.18
N GLY A 78 -2.18 6.06 1.07
CA GLY A 78 -1.01 6.11 1.94
C GLY A 78 0.16 5.23 1.52
N MET A 79 0.10 4.51 0.38
CA MET A 79 1.23 3.72 -0.13
C MET A 79 2.35 4.60 -0.68
N ASP A 80 3.54 4.02 -0.89
CA ASP A 80 4.61 4.72 -1.58
C ASP A 80 4.39 4.59 -3.08
N VAL A 81 4.31 5.73 -3.76
CA VAL A 81 4.15 5.80 -5.21
C VAL A 81 5.47 6.21 -5.85
N LYS A 82 5.82 5.51 -6.93
CA LYS A 82 7.06 5.72 -7.70
C LYS A 82 6.75 6.38 -9.05
N ASN A 83 7.52 7.40 -9.39
CA ASN A 83 7.43 8.07 -10.68
C ASN A 83 7.65 7.08 -11.84
N GLY A 84 6.81 7.15 -12.86
CA GLY A 84 6.91 6.31 -14.06
C GLY A 84 6.29 4.92 -13.92
N SER A 85 5.81 4.54 -12.73
CA SER A 85 5.06 3.30 -12.51
C SER A 85 3.56 3.49 -12.77
N TYR A 86 2.90 2.38 -13.09
CA TYR A 86 1.47 2.32 -13.35
C TYR A 86 0.70 1.78 -12.15
N TYR A 87 -0.47 2.36 -11.93
CA TYR A 87 -1.34 2.07 -10.80
C TYR A 87 -2.78 1.89 -11.27
N THR A 88 -3.48 0.89 -10.73
CA THR A 88 -4.93 0.72 -10.90
C THR A 88 -5.66 1.35 -9.73
N PHE A 89 -6.67 2.15 -10.03
CA PHE A 89 -7.53 2.77 -9.04
C PHE A 89 -8.91 3.05 -9.65
N ASP A 90 -9.97 2.69 -8.93
CA ASP A 90 -11.36 2.86 -9.37
C ASP A 90 -11.64 2.31 -10.80
N GLY A 91 -11.08 1.12 -11.09
CA GLY A 91 -11.23 0.44 -12.38
C GLY A 91 -10.47 1.08 -13.56
N LYS A 92 -9.66 2.11 -13.30
CA LYS A 92 -8.86 2.82 -14.30
C LYS A 92 -7.37 2.59 -14.09
N LEU A 93 -6.59 2.86 -15.14
CA LEU A 93 -5.14 2.81 -15.12
C LEU A 93 -4.56 4.22 -15.08
N TRP A 94 -3.57 4.44 -14.22
CA TRP A 94 -2.93 5.73 -13.97
C TRP A 94 -1.42 5.61 -14.04
N LEU A 95 -0.77 6.59 -14.66
CA LEU A 95 0.69 6.76 -14.62
C LEU A 95 1.04 7.80 -13.55
N ALA A 96 1.91 7.42 -12.61
CA ALA A 96 2.47 8.36 -11.66
C ALA A 96 3.50 9.28 -12.34
N LYS A 97 3.38 10.59 -12.12
CA LYS A 97 4.26 11.64 -12.68
C LYS A 97 5.28 12.19 -11.69
N ALA A 98 5.25 11.69 -10.46
CA ALA A 98 6.14 12.08 -9.37
C ALA A 98 6.28 10.92 -8.37
N ASP A 99 7.40 10.91 -7.64
CA ASP A 99 7.53 10.08 -6.44
C ASP A 99 6.67 10.70 -5.33
N MET A 100 5.79 9.91 -4.72
CA MET A 100 4.89 10.35 -3.65
C MET A 100 4.98 9.36 -2.50
N PRO A 101 5.93 9.55 -1.57
CA PRO A 101 5.99 8.73 -0.37
C PRO A 101 4.77 9.02 0.50
N ALA A 102 4.20 7.99 1.13
CA ALA A 102 2.97 8.12 1.90
C ALA A 102 1.83 8.81 1.14
N CYS A 103 1.60 8.43 -0.12
CA CYS A 103 0.70 9.14 -1.02
C CYS A 103 -0.74 9.15 -0.50
N VAL A 104 -1.23 10.31 -0.10
CA VAL A 104 -2.64 10.56 0.30
C VAL A 104 -3.43 11.28 -0.80
N TRP A 105 -2.83 11.41 -1.98
CA TRP A 105 -3.38 12.09 -3.13
C TRP A 105 -3.93 11.06 -4.09
N ASP A 106 -5.22 10.74 -3.98
CA ASP A 106 -5.80 9.62 -4.73
C ASP A 106 -5.89 9.93 -6.24
N PRO A 107 -5.56 8.95 -7.12
CA PRO A 107 -5.70 9.12 -8.56
C PRO A 107 -7.12 9.55 -8.95
N GLY A 108 -7.23 10.45 -9.93
CA GLY A 108 -8.52 11.00 -10.37
C GLY A 108 -9.09 12.14 -9.53
N THR A 109 -8.44 12.53 -8.42
CA THR A 109 -8.80 13.77 -7.72
C THR A 109 -8.55 14.98 -8.64
N GLU A 110 -9.56 15.83 -8.79
CA GLU A 110 -9.50 17.00 -9.67
C GLU A 110 -8.34 17.94 -9.29
N GLY A 111 -7.57 18.37 -10.30
CA GLY A 111 -6.46 19.31 -10.12
C GLY A 111 -5.14 18.68 -9.67
N LEU A 112 -5.07 17.37 -9.44
CA LEU A 112 -3.81 16.68 -9.18
C LEU A 112 -3.05 16.41 -10.48
N TRP A 113 -1.86 16.98 -10.61
CA TRP A 113 -0.99 16.80 -11.77
C TRP A 113 -0.07 15.57 -11.64
N GLN A 114 0.03 15.00 -10.44
CA GLN A 114 0.88 13.85 -10.14
C GLN A 114 0.37 12.54 -10.78
N TRP A 115 -0.87 12.55 -11.27
CA TRP A 115 -1.53 11.41 -11.89
C TRP A 115 -1.94 11.75 -13.32
N GLU A 116 -1.67 10.83 -14.24
CA GLU A 116 -2.15 10.90 -15.61
C GLU A 116 -3.01 9.65 -15.88
N GLU A 117 -4.30 9.85 -16.21
CA GLU A 117 -5.17 8.74 -16.61
C GLU A 117 -4.67 8.18 -17.94
N VAL A 118 -4.45 6.87 -18.01
CA VAL A 118 -4.05 6.18 -19.24
C VAL A 118 -5.31 5.82 -20.01
N THR A 119 -5.67 6.66 -20.98
CA THR A 119 -6.76 6.38 -21.92
C THR A 119 -6.24 5.58 -23.12
N GLU A 120 -7.06 4.66 -23.64
CA GLU A 120 -6.79 3.97 -24.92
C GLU A 120 -6.88 4.91 -26.13
#